data_AF-A0A131YED3-F1
#
_entry.id   AF-A0A131YED3-F1
#
_cell.length_a   1.000
_cell.length_b   1.000
_cell.length_c   1.000
_cell.angle_alpha   90.00
_cell.angle_beta   90.00
_cell.angle_gamma   90.00
#
_symmetry.space_group_name_H-M   'P 1'
#
loop_
_entity.id
_entity.type
_entity.pdbx_description
1 polymer ?
#
loop_
_entity_poly.entity_id
_entity_poly.type
_entity_poly.pdbx_seq_one_letter_code
_entity_poly.pdbx_strand_id
1 'polypeptide(L)'
;MASGVSGTSKCEKAHIHAAPAYKKSSGHHCAVFGCENNQRNRKISLSTVCEDDNTTWESCRCGVFRLHRFPSATKNDELRRQWIIAINRKNYEPNKSV
;
A
#
# COMPACT_ATOMS: atom_id res chain seq x y z
N MET A 1 -37.60 15.06 -4.47
CA MET A 1 -36.87 15.64 -3.32
C MET A 1 -35.47 15.06 -3.35
N ALA A 2 -34.49 15.88 -3.73
CA ALA A 2 -33.08 15.49 -3.74
C ALA A 2 -32.46 15.89 -2.40
N SER A 3 -31.98 14.91 -1.66
CA SER A 3 -31.07 15.08 -0.52
C SER A 3 -29.98 14.04 -0.80
N GLY A 4 -28.74 14.38 -1.09
CA GLY A 4 -27.88 15.34 -0.42
C GLY A 4 -26.61 14.56 -0.11
N VAL A 5 -25.69 14.52 -1.07
CA VAL A 5 -24.36 13.90 -0.92
C VAL A 5 -23.52 14.84 -0.07
N SER A 6 -23.18 14.45 1.15
CA SER A 6 -22.04 15.04 1.84
C SER A 6 -21.55 14.13 2.96
N GLY A 7 -20.35 13.59 2.76
CA GLY A 7 -19.67 12.73 3.70
C GLY A 7 -18.23 12.56 3.25
N THR A 8 -17.52 13.66 3.06
CA THR A 8 -16.06 13.63 2.96
C THR A 8 -15.51 13.34 4.35
N SER A 9 -15.49 12.06 4.75
CA SER A 9 -14.74 11.65 5.93
C SER A 9 -13.25 11.82 5.62
N LYS A 10 -12.71 12.90 6.16
CA LYS A 10 -11.33 13.33 6.01
C LYS A 10 -10.53 12.62 7.10
N CYS A 11 -10.19 11.35 6.85
CA CYS A 11 -9.27 10.59 7.71
C CYS A 11 -7.87 11.18 7.60
N GLU A 12 -7.60 12.24 8.37
CA GLU A 12 -6.42 13.07 8.21
C GLU A 12 -5.19 12.56 8.99
N LYS A 13 -5.29 11.45 9.74
CA LYS A 13 -4.12 10.87 10.44
C LYS A 13 -4.15 9.35 10.50
N ALA A 14 -3.51 8.70 9.54
CA ALA A 14 -3.13 7.30 9.69
C ALA A 14 -1.87 7.22 10.58
N HIS A 15 -2.05 6.95 11.87
CA HIS A 15 -0.93 6.55 12.73
C HIS A 15 -0.51 5.13 12.34
N ILE A 16 0.63 5.01 11.66
CA ILE A 16 1.22 3.73 11.28
C ILE A 16 1.78 3.09 12.55
N HIS A 17 1.10 2.08 13.10
CA HIS A 17 1.66 1.25 14.17
C HIS A 17 2.83 0.44 13.60
N ALA A 18 4.02 0.64 14.16
CA ALA A 18 5.21 -0.11 13.80
C ALA A 18 5.01 -1.60 14.15
N ALA A 19 5.04 -2.46 13.14
CA ALA A 19 4.98 -3.91 13.33
C ALA A 19 6.38 -4.43 13.75
N PRO A 20 6.45 -5.48 14.59
CA PRO A 20 7.74 -6.00 15.05
C PRO A 20 8.59 -6.56 13.90
N ALA A 21 9.87 -6.26 14.07
CA ALA A 21 11.04 -6.63 13.32
C ALA A 21 11.17 -8.11 12.85
N TYR A 22 11.26 -8.25 11.52
CA TYR A 22 12.00 -9.26 10.72
C TYR A 22 11.73 -10.77 10.94
N LYS A 23 10.88 -11.34 10.08
CA LYS A 23 11.15 -12.62 9.38
C LYS A 23 10.95 -12.38 7.88
N LYS A 24 11.81 -12.95 7.02
CA LYS A 24 11.59 -12.97 5.56
C LYS A 24 10.25 -13.69 5.29
N SER A 25 9.15 -12.94 5.25
CA SER A 25 7.84 -13.52 4.97
C SER A 25 7.71 -13.76 3.48
N SER A 26 7.16 -14.91 3.11
CA SER A 26 6.62 -15.12 1.77
C SER A 26 5.53 -14.08 1.46
N GLY A 27 5.38 -13.69 0.19
CA GLY A 27 4.34 -12.75 -0.26
C GLY A 27 4.86 -11.47 -0.92
N HIS A 28 3.96 -10.52 -1.16
CA HIS A 28 4.30 -9.24 -1.82
C HIS A 28 4.84 -8.21 -0.82
N HIS A 29 5.92 -7.53 -1.20
CA HIS A 29 6.64 -6.52 -0.41
C HIS A 29 6.82 -5.23 -1.22
N CYS A 30 6.91 -4.10 -0.53
CA CYS A 30 7.27 -2.85 -1.16
C CYS A 30 8.70 -2.92 -1.74
N ALA A 31 8.90 -2.33 -2.91
CA ALA A 31 10.20 -2.29 -3.58
C ALA A 31 11.13 -1.19 -3.05
N VAL A 32 10.58 -0.16 -2.39
CA VAL A 32 11.32 0.99 -1.88
C VAL A 32 12.28 0.56 -0.76
N PHE A 33 13.52 1.06 -0.81
CA PHE A 33 14.51 0.77 0.22
C PHE A 33 14.07 1.30 1.59
N GLY A 34 14.17 0.46 2.63
CA GLY A 34 13.73 0.80 3.99
C GLY A 34 12.22 0.78 4.22
N CYS A 35 11.41 0.48 3.19
CA CYS A 35 9.96 0.37 3.36
C CYS A 35 9.58 -0.97 3.99
N GLU A 36 8.85 -0.93 5.10
CA GLU A 36 8.40 -2.12 5.82
C GLU A 36 7.00 -2.60 5.37
N ASN A 37 6.36 -1.87 4.45
CA ASN A 37 5.04 -2.20 3.94
C ASN A 37 5.07 -3.52 3.15
N ASN A 38 4.32 -4.50 3.64
CA ASN A 38 4.19 -5.81 3.02
C ASN A 38 2.77 -6.37 3.20
N GLN A 39 2.45 -7.44 2.46
CA GLN A 39 1.12 -8.03 2.46
C GLN A 39 0.66 -8.50 3.85
N ARG A 40 1.58 -9.02 4.68
CA ARG A 40 1.27 -9.45 6.04
C ARG A 40 0.93 -8.26 6.92
N ASN A 41 1.76 -7.21 6.91
CA ASN A 41 1.50 -5.98 7.67
C ASN A 41 0.17 -5.37 7.26
N ARG A 42 -0.12 -5.33 5.95
CA ARG A 42 -1.42 -4.87 5.44
C ARG A 42 -2.58 -5.68 6.01
N LYS A 43 -2.48 -7.01 6.06
CA LYS A 43 -3.53 -7.88 6.61
C LYS A 43 -3.77 -7.59 8.10
N ILE A 44 -2.71 -7.35 8.87
CA ILE A 44 -2.81 -6.99 10.29
C ILE A 44 -3.46 -5.61 10.46
N SER A 45 -3.03 -4.62 9.68
CA SER A 45 -3.62 -3.28 9.70
C SER A 45 -5.11 -3.31 9.37
N LEU A 46 -5.51 -4.11 8.38
CA LEU A 46 -6.92 -4.27 7.98
C LEU A 46 -7.82 -4.80 9.11
N SER A 47 -7.28 -5.65 9.99
CA SER A 47 -8.02 -6.15 11.16
C SER A 47 -8.03 -5.18 12.35
N THR A 48 -7.31 -4.06 12.26
CA THR A 48 -7.26 -3.04 13.32
C THR A 48 -8.49 -2.14 13.23
N VAL A 49 -8.95 -1.62 14.37
CA VAL A 49 -10.08 -0.68 14.45
C VAL A 49 -9.62 0.70 14.00
N CYS A 50 -10.47 1.37 13.21
CA CYS A 50 -10.35 2.75 12.83
C CYS A 50 -10.89 3.61 13.95
N GLU A 51 -10.07 4.54 14.43
CA GLU A 51 -10.44 5.45 15.52
C GLU A 51 -11.52 6.45 15.08
N ASP A 52 -11.58 6.80 13.79
CA ASP A 52 -12.52 7.79 13.26
C ASP A 52 -13.96 7.24 13.17
N ASP A 53 -14.11 6.01 12.64
CA ASP A 53 -15.43 5.43 12.35
C ASP A 53 -15.81 4.28 13.30
N ASN A 54 -14.95 3.92 14.25
CA ASN A 54 -15.10 2.77 15.16
C ASN A 54 -15.42 1.44 14.45
N THR A 55 -14.96 1.30 13.21
CA THR A 55 -15.09 0.10 12.35
C THR A 55 -13.70 -0.42 11.97
N THR A 56 -13.57 -1.60 11.35
CA THR A 56 -12.23 -2.07 10.92
C THR A 56 -11.67 -1.21 9.79
N TRP A 57 -10.34 -1.11 9.69
CA TRP A 57 -9.67 -0.44 8.56
C TRP A 57 -10.00 -1.09 7.21
N GLU A 58 -10.43 -2.35 7.20
CA GLU A 58 -10.97 -2.99 6.00
C GLU A 58 -12.26 -2.34 5.49
N SER A 59 -13.19 -2.02 6.39
CA SER A 59 -14.46 -1.37 6.07
C SER A 59 -14.29 0.12 5.79
N CYS A 60 -13.56 0.81 6.67
CA CYS A 60 -13.32 2.25 6.59
C CYS A 60 -12.38 2.63 5.44
N ARG A 61 -11.37 1.78 5.15
CA ARG A 61 -10.31 1.99 4.15
C ARG A 61 -9.39 3.19 4.39
N CYS A 62 -9.52 3.87 5.52
CA CYS A 62 -8.61 4.94 5.89
C CYS A 62 -7.21 4.41 6.20
N GLY A 63 -6.17 5.09 5.68
CA GLY A 63 -4.77 4.77 5.96
C GLY A 63 -4.22 3.45 5.39
N VAL A 64 -5.03 2.66 4.67
CA VAL A 64 -4.59 1.37 4.15
C VAL A 64 -3.84 1.54 2.83
N PHE A 65 -2.53 1.28 2.85
CA PHE A 65 -1.74 1.23 1.63
C PHE A 65 -2.16 0.05 0.72
N ARG A 66 -1.95 0.23 -0.58
CA ARG A 66 -2.09 -0.83 -1.59
C ARG A 66 -0.72 -1.15 -2.19
N LEU A 67 -0.47 -2.44 -2.39
CA LEU A 67 0.74 -2.91 -3.08
C LEU A 67 0.43 -3.01 -4.57
N HIS A 68 0.84 -1.99 -5.32
CA HIS A 68 0.73 -1.99 -6.77
C HIS A 68 1.86 -2.79 -7.40
N ARG A 69 1.53 -3.51 -8.48
CA ARG A 69 2.55 -4.12 -9.34
C ARG A 69 3.17 -3.05 -10.23
N PHE A 70 4.36 -3.33 -10.72
CA PHE A 70 4.98 -2.47 -11.72
C PHE A 70 4.14 -2.48 -13.00
N PRO A 71 4.13 -1.36 -13.75
CA PRO A 71 3.56 -1.34 -15.09
C PRO A 71 4.17 -2.44 -15.97
N SER A 72 3.34 -3.03 -16.83
CA SER A 72 3.81 -4.03 -17.80
C SER A 72 4.78 -3.38 -18.79
N ALA A 73 5.92 -4.03 -19.06
CA ALA A 73 6.86 -3.60 -20.08
C ALA A 73 6.25 -3.56 -21.49
N THR A 74 5.28 -4.43 -21.79
CA THR A 74 4.65 -4.46 -23.11
C THR A 74 3.60 -3.38 -23.32
N LYS A 75 3.02 -2.85 -22.23
CA LYS A 75 1.93 -1.86 -22.29
C LYS A 75 2.40 -0.44 -21.99
N ASN A 76 3.36 -0.29 -21.07
CA ASN A 76 3.78 1.02 -20.60
C ASN A 76 5.23 0.97 -20.07
N ASP A 77 6.16 0.77 -21.00
CA ASP A 77 7.60 0.64 -20.72
C ASP A 77 8.20 1.92 -20.12
N GLU A 78 7.75 3.09 -20.59
CA GLU A 78 8.25 4.37 -20.10
C GLU A 78 7.87 4.61 -18.63
N LEU A 79 6.59 4.42 -18.28
CA LEU A 79 6.16 4.52 -16.89
C LEU A 79 6.86 3.47 -16.00
N ARG A 80 7.10 2.26 -16.53
CA ARG A 80 7.87 1.23 -15.83
C ARG A 80 9.30 1.69 -15.54
N ARG A 81 10.00 2.29 -16.51
CA ARG A 81 11.35 2.84 -16.32
C ARG A 81 11.36 3.92 -15.26
N GLN A 82 10.40 4.85 -15.31
CA GLN A 82 10.28 5.92 -14.31
C GLN A 82 10.10 5.37 -12.89
N TRP A 83 9.30 4.31 -12.72
CA TRP A 83 9.14 3.63 -11.42
C TRP A 83 10.43 2.97 -10.94
N ILE A 84 11.18 2.31 -11.84
CA ILE A 84 12.46 1.67 -11.49
C ILE A 84 13.49 2.73 -11.07
N ILE A 85 13.57 3.85 -11.79
CA ILE A 85 14.45 4.98 -11.44
C ILE A 85 14.07 5.55 -10.07
N ALA A 86 12.78 5.78 -9.82
CA ALA A 86 12.30 6.34 -8.55
C ALA A 86 12.62 5.47 -7.33
N ILE A 87 12.73 4.15 -7.51
CA ILE A 87 13.13 3.23 -6.44
C ILE A 87 14.60 3.41 -6.05
N ASN A 88 15.43 3.92 -6.97
CA ASN A 88 16.84 4.23 -6.75
C ASN A 88 17.64 3.07 -6.13
N ARG A 89 17.39 1.84 -6.60
CA ARG A 89 18.11 0.63 -6.18
C ARG A 89 19.00 0.14 -7.31
N LYS A 90 20.29 -0.05 -7.02
CA LYS A 90 21.26 -0.55 -7.99
C LYS A 90 20.85 -1.93 -8.51
N ASN A 91 20.84 -2.09 -9.84
CA ASN A 91 20.51 -3.34 -10.55
C ASN A 91 19.15 -3.94 -10.15
N TYR A 92 18.18 -3.10 -9.80
CA TYR A 92 16.86 -3.58 -9.41
C TYR A 92 16.03 -4.00 -10.62
N GLU A 93 15.66 -5.28 -10.66
CA GLU A 93 14.74 -5.83 -11.66
C GLU A 93 13.44 -6.29 -10.99
N PRO A 94 12.29 -5.66 -11.32
CA PRO A 94 11.00 -6.14 -10.85
C PRO A 94 10.69 -7.52 -11.44
N ASN A 95 10.26 -8.46 -10.59
CA ASN A 95 9.89 -9.81 -11.03
C ASN A 95 8.81 -9.76 -12.14
N LYS A 96 8.97 -10.60 -13.16
CA LYS A 96 8.15 -10.64 -14.39
C LYS A 96 6.84 -11.43 -14.23
N SER A 97 6.49 -11.86 -13.02
CA SER A 97 5.39 -12.81 -12.80
C SER A 97 4.00 -12.18 -13.01
N VAL A 98 3.52 -12.34 -14.25
CA VAL A 98 2.14 -12.47 -14.79
C VAL A 98 1.12 -11.44 -14.35
#